data_AF-A0A0L7KJN6-F1
#
_entry.id   AF-A0A0L7KJN6-F1
#
_cell.length_a   1.000
_cell.length_b   1.000
_cell.length_c   1.000
_cell.angle_alpha   90.00
_cell.angle_beta   90.00
_cell.angle_gamma   90.00
#
_symmetry.space_group_name_H-M   'P 1'
#
loop_
_entity.id
_entity.type
_entity.pdbx_description
1 polymer ?
#
loop_
_entity_poly.entity_id
_entity_poly.type
_entity_poly.pdbx_seq_one_letter_code
_entity_poly.pdbx_strand_id
1 'polypeptide(L)'
;FLKQWGVDELIPEIYKTFVATNRYADVTTIAGDIIKKHGLNCADSLLKNPAMCKKIGIQFGLTNPKTLGPIGRPAPQAIPKMISGLVEQADLAAKTVAKNTAKEVTAEITEQQTALIESGFNSSITSINASIVAIVVIVLIMVIIYLILRYRRKKKMKKKLQYIKLLDE
;
A
#
# COMPACT_ATOMS: atom_id res chain seq x y z
N PHE A 1 -13.49 11.34 -17.71
CA PHE A 1 -14.72 10.77 -18.31
C PHE A 1 -15.56 11.80 -19.05
N LEU A 2 -16.24 12.75 -18.38
CA LEU A 2 -17.21 13.65 -19.03
C LEU A 2 -16.66 14.49 -20.20
N LYS A 3 -15.43 15.01 -20.10
CA LYS A 3 -14.74 15.70 -21.22
C LYS A 3 -14.58 14.80 -22.46
N GLN A 4 -14.12 13.57 -22.25
CA GLN A 4 -13.94 12.60 -23.33
C GLN A 4 -15.28 12.24 -23.98
N TRP A 5 -16.37 12.31 -23.22
CA TRP A 5 -17.71 12.03 -23.72
C TRP A 5 -18.34 13.22 -24.47
N GLY A 6 -17.65 14.36 -24.57
CA GLY A 6 -18.10 15.54 -25.29
C GLY A 6 -19.06 16.44 -24.49
N VAL A 7 -19.12 16.28 -23.17
CA VAL A 7 -19.97 17.12 -22.31
C VAL A 7 -19.46 18.57 -22.27
N ASP A 8 -18.15 18.76 -22.38
CA ASP A 8 -17.50 20.07 -22.47
C ASP A 8 -17.86 20.80 -23.77
N GLU A 9 -18.07 20.06 -24.86
CA GLU A 9 -18.57 20.61 -26.12
C GLU A 9 -20.08 20.92 -26.02
N LEU A 10 -20.87 20.08 -25.34
CA LEU A 10 -22.33 20.23 -25.24
C LEU A 10 -22.76 21.40 -24.33
N ILE A 11 -22.12 21.52 -23.18
CA ILE A 11 -22.46 22.50 -22.13
C ILE A 11 -21.20 23.18 -21.58
N PRO A 12 -20.45 23.94 -22.39
CA PRO A 12 -19.10 24.42 -22.04
C PRO A 12 -19.05 25.24 -20.74
N GLU A 13 -19.96 26.18 -20.54
CA GLU A 13 -19.99 27.04 -19.35
C GLU A 13 -20.35 26.26 -18.07
N ILE A 14 -21.36 25.39 -18.17
CA ILE A 14 -21.82 24.55 -17.05
C ILE A 14 -20.73 23.53 -16.71
N TYR A 15 -20.13 22.90 -17.72
CA TYR A 15 -19.04 21.94 -17.55
C TYR A 15 -17.82 22.58 -16.89
N LYS A 16 -17.40 23.77 -17.35
CA LYS A 16 -16.27 24.50 -16.76
C LYS A 16 -16.53 24.82 -15.28
N THR A 17 -17.73 25.28 -14.96
CA THR A 17 -18.12 25.58 -13.57
C THR A 17 -18.19 24.32 -12.71
N PHE A 18 -18.78 23.24 -13.24
CA PHE A 18 -18.89 21.96 -12.55
C PHE A 18 -17.53 21.39 -12.16
N VAL A 19 -16.57 21.40 -13.10
CA VAL A 19 -15.20 20.94 -12.86
C VAL A 19 -14.46 21.89 -11.90
N ALA A 20 -14.56 23.21 -12.09
CA ALA A 20 -13.89 24.17 -11.22
C ALA A 20 -14.36 24.11 -9.77
N THR A 21 -15.64 23.78 -9.54
CA THR A 21 -16.24 23.75 -8.21
C THR A 21 -16.18 22.37 -7.54
N ASN A 22 -15.61 21.35 -8.21
CA ASN A 22 -15.56 19.96 -7.73
C ASN A 22 -16.91 19.44 -7.20
N ARG A 23 -18.03 19.85 -7.80
CA ARG A 23 -19.39 19.51 -7.34
C ARG A 23 -19.81 18.11 -7.79
N TYR A 24 -19.00 17.10 -7.48
CA TYR A 24 -19.28 15.70 -7.81
C TYR A 24 -20.46 15.11 -7.02
N ALA A 25 -21.06 15.86 -6.09
CA ALA A 25 -22.32 15.52 -5.43
C ALA A 25 -23.57 15.93 -6.25
N ASP A 26 -23.45 16.90 -7.15
CA ASP A 26 -24.58 17.47 -7.93
C ASP A 26 -24.74 16.79 -9.30
N VAL A 27 -24.52 15.49 -9.33
CA VAL A 27 -24.48 14.67 -10.55
C VAL A 27 -25.84 14.66 -11.26
N THR A 28 -26.92 14.76 -10.47
CA THR A 28 -28.29 14.87 -10.96
C THR A 28 -28.54 16.19 -11.68
N THR A 29 -27.95 17.30 -11.21
CA THR A 29 -28.07 18.62 -11.82
C THR A 29 -27.40 18.64 -13.19
N ILE A 30 -26.15 18.18 -13.28
CA ILE A 30 -25.46 18.11 -14.58
C ILE A 30 -26.13 17.12 -15.53
N ALA A 31 -26.69 16.01 -15.04
CA ALA A 31 -27.47 15.09 -15.87
C ALA A 31 -28.70 15.79 -16.49
N GLY A 32 -29.43 16.59 -15.70
CA GLY A 32 -30.54 17.40 -16.18
C GLY A 32 -30.14 18.41 -17.25
N ASP A 33 -29.03 19.12 -17.04
CA ASP A 33 -28.49 20.07 -18.01
C ASP A 33 -28.07 19.41 -19.32
N ILE A 34 -27.43 18.24 -19.24
CA ILE A 34 -27.06 17.43 -20.42
C ILE A 34 -28.32 17.01 -21.17
N ILE A 35 -29.35 16.48 -20.48
CA ILE A 35 -30.61 16.07 -21.13
C ILE A 35 -31.24 17.25 -21.88
N LYS A 36 -31.34 18.41 -21.23
CA LYS A 36 -31.96 19.62 -21.80
C LYS A 36 -31.19 20.10 -23.04
N LYS A 37 -29.86 20.21 -22.94
CA LYS A 37 -29.02 20.72 -24.02
C LYS A 37 -28.88 19.71 -25.16
N HIS A 38 -28.84 18.43 -24.84
CA HIS A 38 -28.91 17.36 -25.84
C HIS A 38 -30.23 17.42 -26.61
N GLY A 39 -31.37 17.55 -25.92
CA GLY A 39 -32.68 17.69 -26.56
C GLY A 39 -32.75 18.91 -27.50
N LEU A 40 -32.18 20.05 -27.11
CA LEU A 40 -32.18 21.26 -27.94
C LEU A 40 -31.23 21.16 -29.14
N ASN A 41 -30.05 20.57 -28.95
CA ASN A 41 -28.99 20.59 -29.97
C ASN A 41 -29.05 19.38 -30.93
N CYS A 42 -29.71 18.29 -30.52
CA CYS A 42 -29.71 17.02 -31.23
C CYS A 42 -31.11 16.57 -31.72
N ALA A 43 -32.15 17.42 -31.60
CA ALA A 43 -33.51 17.14 -32.08
C ALA A 43 -33.80 17.63 -33.51
N ASP A 44 -32.94 18.49 -34.09
CA ASP A 44 -33.17 19.06 -35.43
C ASP A 44 -32.50 18.22 -36.54
N SER A 45 -33.16 18.12 -37.70
CA SER A 45 -32.62 17.43 -38.89
C SER A 45 -31.43 18.17 -39.50
N LEU A 46 -31.28 19.46 -39.20
CA LEU A 46 -30.08 20.26 -39.46
C LEU A 46 -29.23 20.31 -38.17
N LEU A 47 -28.63 19.19 -37.80
CA LEU A 47 -27.71 19.10 -36.67
C LEU A 47 -26.72 20.28 -36.70
N LYS A 48 -26.84 21.22 -35.75
CA LYS A 48 -25.85 22.31 -35.61
C LYS A 48 -24.44 21.77 -35.37
N ASN A 49 -24.34 20.56 -34.80
CA ASN A 49 -23.09 19.82 -34.64
C ASN A 49 -23.33 18.29 -34.61
N PRO A 50 -23.37 17.61 -35.77
CA PRO A 50 -23.73 16.19 -35.88
C PRO A 50 -22.70 15.27 -35.20
N ALA A 51 -21.43 15.67 -35.22
CA ALA A 51 -20.34 14.91 -34.62
C ALA A 51 -20.49 14.84 -33.09
N MET A 52 -20.82 15.97 -32.45
CA MET A 52 -21.04 16.03 -31.01
C MET A 52 -22.24 15.18 -30.57
N CYS A 53 -23.38 15.32 -31.24
CA CYS A 53 -24.59 14.54 -30.92
C CYS A 53 -24.35 13.03 -31.08
N LYS A 54 -23.62 12.60 -32.11
CA LYS A 54 -23.23 11.20 -32.30
C LYS A 54 -22.32 10.70 -31.17
N LYS A 55 -21.29 11.48 -30.80
CA LYS A 55 -20.34 11.15 -29.73
C LYS A 55 -21.07 10.96 -28.39
N ILE A 56 -21.94 11.90 -28.03
CA ILE A 56 -22.74 11.86 -26.80
C ILE A 56 -23.73 10.70 -26.86
N GLY A 57 -24.44 10.53 -27.98
CA GLY A 57 -25.39 9.45 -28.16
C GLY A 57 -24.77 8.07 -27.95
N ILE A 58 -23.56 7.84 -28.46
CA ILE A 58 -22.84 6.58 -28.26
C ILE A 58 -22.39 6.42 -26.79
N GLN A 59 -21.74 7.45 -26.22
CA GLN A 59 -21.16 7.35 -24.88
C GLN A 59 -22.21 7.23 -23.77
N PHE A 60 -23.38 7.86 -23.95
CA PHE A 60 -24.49 7.75 -23.01
C PHE A 60 -25.47 6.60 -23.34
N GLY A 61 -25.18 5.78 -24.35
CA GLY A 61 -25.99 4.61 -24.70
C GLY A 61 -27.36 4.93 -25.31
N LEU A 62 -27.48 6.07 -25.98
CA LEU A 62 -28.64 6.51 -26.75
C LEU A 62 -28.57 6.00 -28.20
N THR A 63 -27.37 5.77 -28.71
CA THR A 63 -27.13 5.41 -30.12
C THR A 63 -26.21 4.21 -30.19
N ASN A 64 -26.51 3.29 -31.11
CA ASN A 64 -25.67 2.13 -31.34
C ASN A 64 -24.35 2.56 -32.04
N PRO A 65 -23.17 2.20 -31.51
CA PRO A 65 -21.89 2.59 -32.11
C PRO A 65 -21.67 2.03 -33.52
N LYS A 66 -22.32 0.92 -33.89
CA LYS A 66 -22.17 0.24 -35.18
C LYS A 66 -23.21 0.70 -36.20
N THR A 67 -24.49 0.72 -35.81
CA THR A 67 -25.60 1.01 -36.74
C THR A 67 -26.01 2.48 -36.75
N LEU A 68 -25.54 3.28 -35.80
CA LEU A 68 -25.90 4.70 -35.61
C LEU A 68 -27.40 4.96 -35.39
N GLY A 69 -28.19 3.89 -35.26
CA GLY A 69 -29.60 3.97 -34.91
C GLY A 69 -29.81 4.19 -33.41
N PRO A 70 -30.99 4.71 -33.02
CA PRO A 70 -31.34 4.89 -31.63
C PRO A 70 -31.42 3.55 -30.92
N ILE A 71 -30.81 3.47 -29.74
CA ILE A 71 -31.09 2.43 -28.76
C ILE A 71 -32.39 2.87 -28.09
N GLY A 72 -33.39 1.98 -28.01
CA GLY A 72 -34.77 2.33 -27.59
C GLY A 72 -34.95 2.96 -26.19
N ARG A 73 -33.87 3.32 -25.49
CA ARG A 73 -33.91 4.03 -24.21
C ARG A 73 -33.85 5.55 -24.44
N PRO A 74 -34.81 6.33 -23.91
CA PRO A 74 -34.80 7.78 -24.07
C PRO A 74 -33.71 8.45 -23.19
N ALA A 75 -33.25 9.63 -23.62
CA ALA A 75 -32.20 10.41 -22.96
C ALA A 75 -32.37 10.60 -21.44
N PRO A 76 -33.59 10.91 -20.94
CA PRO A 76 -33.84 11.07 -19.50
C PRO A 76 -33.56 9.83 -18.65
N GLN A 77 -33.48 8.64 -19.23
CA GLN A 77 -33.19 7.40 -18.50
C GLN A 77 -31.74 6.96 -18.69
N ALA A 78 -31.21 7.09 -19.90
CA ALA A 78 -29.85 6.64 -20.23
C ALA A 78 -28.77 7.54 -19.62
N ILE A 79 -28.96 8.87 -19.71
CA ILE A 79 -27.96 9.84 -19.26
C ILE A 79 -27.71 9.72 -17.75
N PRO A 80 -28.73 9.79 -16.87
CA PRO A 80 -28.50 9.67 -15.43
C PRO A 80 -27.87 8.33 -15.04
N LYS A 81 -28.29 7.24 -15.68
CA LYS A 81 -27.75 5.89 -15.41
C LYS A 81 -26.26 5.76 -15.76
N MET A 82 -25.83 6.33 -16.88
CA MET A 82 -24.42 6.28 -17.26
C MET A 82 -23.57 7.16 -16.35
N ILE A 83 -24.07 8.33 -15.94
CA ILE A 83 -23.34 9.19 -15.02
C ILE A 83 -23.28 8.58 -13.61
N SER A 84 -24.36 7.94 -13.12
CA SER A 84 -24.31 7.23 -11.83
C SER A 84 -23.29 6.08 -11.86
N GLY A 85 -23.23 5.31 -12.95
CA GLY A 85 -22.21 4.28 -13.12
C GLY A 85 -20.78 4.83 -13.12
N LEU A 86 -20.55 6.02 -13.71
CA LEU A 86 -19.25 6.69 -13.64
C LEU A 86 -18.89 7.13 -12.21
N VAL A 87 -19.86 7.61 -11.44
CA VAL A 87 -19.66 8.00 -10.04
C VAL A 87 -19.31 6.78 -9.19
N GLU A 88 -20.02 5.67 -9.38
CA GLU A 88 -19.72 4.41 -8.70
C GLU A 88 -18.31 3.91 -9.03
N GLN A 89 -17.91 3.95 -10.31
CA GLN A 89 -16.56 3.58 -10.71
C GLN A 89 -15.49 4.49 -10.10
N ALA A 90 -15.75 5.80 -10.03
CA ALA A 90 -14.84 6.75 -9.41
C ALA A 90 -14.71 6.52 -7.89
N ASP A 91 -15.81 6.23 -7.20
CA ASP A 91 -15.82 5.91 -5.76
C ASP A 91 -15.07 4.60 -5.48
N LEU A 92 -15.29 3.57 -6.30
CA LEU A 92 -14.54 2.30 -6.21
C LEU A 92 -13.04 2.48 -6.42
N ALA A 93 -12.65 3.29 -7.41
CA ALA A 93 -11.24 3.60 -7.66
C ALA A 93 -10.62 4.34 -6.46
N ALA A 94 -11.31 5.35 -5.92
CA ALA A 94 -10.85 6.10 -4.75
C ALA A 94 -10.69 5.20 -3.51
N LYS A 95 -11.67 4.33 -3.24
CA LYS A 95 -11.61 3.35 -2.14
C LYS A 95 -10.47 2.36 -2.30
N THR A 96 -10.21 1.92 -3.54
CA THR A 96 -9.11 0.99 -3.85
C THR A 96 -7.75 1.63 -3.59
N VAL A 97 -7.56 2.87 -4.05
CA VAL A 97 -6.33 3.64 -3.78
C VAL A 97 -6.14 3.82 -2.27
N ALA A 98 -7.16 4.28 -1.55
CA ALA A 98 -7.08 4.46 -0.10
C ALA A 98 -6.71 3.17 0.64
N LYS A 99 -7.31 2.03 0.25
CA LYS A 99 -7.00 0.72 0.83
C LYS A 99 -5.56 0.28 0.54
N ASN A 100 -5.07 0.49 -0.68
CA ASN A 100 -3.72 0.10 -1.06
C ASN A 100 -2.68 0.96 -0.35
N THR A 101 -2.87 2.28 -0.32
CA THR A 101 -1.98 3.18 0.42
C THR A 101 -1.95 2.86 1.91
N ALA A 102 -3.11 2.57 2.53
CA ALA A 102 -3.15 2.15 3.92
C ALA A 102 -2.37 0.84 4.18
N LYS A 103 -2.45 -0.13 3.26
CA LYS A 103 -1.68 -1.37 3.34
C LYS A 103 -0.18 -1.13 3.19
N GLU A 104 0.23 -0.32 2.23
CA GLU A 104 1.64 0.01 1.98
C GLU A 104 2.25 0.72 3.18
N VAL A 105 1.59 1.77 3.70
CA VAL A 105 2.03 2.49 4.89
C VAL A 105 2.09 1.58 6.11
N THR A 106 1.10 0.69 6.28
CA THR A 106 1.13 -0.28 7.39
C THR A 106 2.30 -1.25 7.24
N ALA A 107 2.55 -1.78 6.04
CA ALA A 107 3.67 -2.68 5.78
C ALA A 107 5.02 -1.99 6.08
N GLU A 108 5.21 -0.77 5.59
CA GLU A 108 6.42 0.02 5.82
C GLU A 108 6.64 0.30 7.31
N ILE A 109 5.59 0.72 8.04
CA ILE A 109 5.68 0.93 9.49
C ILE A 109 6.01 -0.37 10.22
N THR A 110 5.38 -1.48 9.86
CA THR A 110 5.67 -2.77 10.50
C THR A 110 7.10 -3.25 10.23
N GLU A 111 7.63 -3.03 9.03
CA GLU A 111 9.01 -3.37 8.68
C GLU A 111 10.01 -2.52 9.48
N GLN A 112 9.78 -1.19 9.53
CA GLN A 112 10.61 -0.28 10.32
C GLN A 112 10.57 -0.63 11.81
N GLN A 113 9.38 -0.90 12.38
CA GLN A 113 9.26 -1.30 13.78
C GLN A 113 9.93 -2.63 14.06
N THR A 114 9.79 -3.61 13.16
CA THR A 114 10.45 -4.93 13.30
C THR A 114 11.97 -4.77 13.27
N ALA A 115 12.52 -3.96 12.35
CA ALA A 115 13.95 -3.70 12.26
C ALA A 115 14.49 -2.97 13.50
N LEU A 116 13.74 -2.01 14.05
CA LEU A 116 14.11 -1.31 15.29
C LEU A 116 14.11 -2.25 16.49
N ILE A 117 13.10 -3.11 16.60
CA ILE A 117 13.00 -4.13 17.65
C ILE A 117 14.18 -5.10 17.53
N GLU A 118 14.44 -5.65 16.34
CA GLU A 118 15.55 -6.57 16.09
C GLU A 118 16.91 -5.94 16.44
N SER A 119 17.13 -4.68 16.05
CA SER A 119 18.33 -3.92 16.39
C SER A 119 18.50 -3.75 17.92
N GLY A 120 17.45 -3.35 18.62
CA GLY A 120 17.47 -3.19 20.08
C GLY A 120 17.69 -4.50 20.84
N PHE A 121 17.05 -5.58 20.38
CA PHE A 121 17.25 -6.92 20.96
C PHE A 121 18.65 -7.46 20.70
N ASN A 122 19.19 -7.33 19.49
CA ASN A 122 20.54 -7.78 19.16
C ASN A 122 21.61 -7.05 19.98
N SER A 123 21.44 -5.73 20.20
CA SER A 123 22.32 -4.96 21.08
C SER A 123 22.31 -5.49 22.52
N SER A 124 21.12 -5.81 23.04
CA SER A 124 20.94 -6.32 24.40
C SER A 124 21.52 -7.73 24.56
N ILE A 125 21.30 -8.61 23.59
CA ILE A 125 21.86 -9.98 23.58
C ILE A 125 23.38 -9.93 23.48
N THR A 126 23.95 -9.03 22.69
CA THR A 126 25.40 -8.87 22.59
C THR A 126 26.03 -8.49 23.94
N SER A 127 25.39 -7.57 24.68
CA SER A 127 25.83 -7.20 26.03
C SER A 127 25.77 -8.38 27.01
N ILE A 128 24.71 -9.18 26.97
CA ILE A 128 24.57 -10.37 27.83
C ILE A 128 25.62 -11.42 27.46
N ASN A 129 25.80 -11.71 26.17
CA ASN A 129 26.78 -12.68 25.70
C ASN A 129 28.22 -12.27 26.06
N ALA A 130 28.55 -10.99 25.95
CA ALA A 130 29.86 -10.47 26.38
C ALA A 130 30.12 -10.75 27.87
N SER A 131 29.12 -10.57 28.73
CA SER A 131 29.24 -10.87 30.16
C SER A 131 29.45 -12.37 30.45
N ILE A 132 28.76 -13.24 29.72
CA ILE A 132 28.90 -14.70 29.83
C ILE A 132 30.31 -15.13 29.40
N VAL A 133 30.78 -14.64 28.25
CA VAL A 133 32.14 -14.94 27.74
C VAL A 133 33.20 -14.50 28.76
N ALA A 134 33.04 -13.32 29.38
CA ALA A 134 33.97 -12.84 30.41
C ALA A 134 34.05 -13.79 31.62
N ILE A 135 32.90 -14.26 32.14
CA ILE A 135 32.85 -15.22 33.26
C ILE A 135 33.56 -16.53 32.88
N VAL A 136 33.29 -17.07 31.69
CA VAL A 136 33.91 -18.32 31.21
C VAL A 136 35.43 -18.20 31.14
N VAL A 137 35.96 -17.06 30.66
CA VAL A 137 37.41 -16.81 30.60
C VAL A 137 38.03 -16.79 31.99
N ILE A 138 37.39 -16.13 32.97
CA ILE A 138 37.87 -16.11 34.37
C ILE A 138 37.92 -17.53 34.95
N VAL A 139 36.87 -18.32 34.73
CA VAL A 139 36.81 -19.72 35.20
C VAL A 139 37.90 -20.57 34.54
N LEU A 140 38.12 -20.43 33.23
CA LEU A 140 39.20 -21.14 32.51
C LEU A 140 40.57 -20.82 33.09
N ILE A 141 40.86 -19.55 33.38
CA ILE A 141 42.12 -19.13 34.02
C ILE A 141 42.28 -19.80 35.39
N MET A 142 41.22 -19.81 36.21
CA MET A 142 41.24 -20.47 37.51
C MET A 142 41.52 -21.98 37.38
N VAL A 143 40.90 -22.65 36.40
CA VAL A 143 41.12 -24.08 36.15
C VAL A 143 42.56 -24.35 35.72
N ILE A 144 43.13 -23.54 34.82
CA ILE A 144 44.53 -23.71 34.37
C ILE A 144 45.50 -23.55 35.54
N ILE A 145 45.38 -22.46 36.31
CA ILE A 145 46.24 -22.22 37.49
C ILE A 145 46.05 -23.33 38.53
N TYR A 146 44.81 -23.75 38.78
CA TYR A 146 44.52 -24.85 39.70
C TYR A 146 45.18 -26.16 39.25
N LEU A 147 45.12 -26.51 37.97
CA LEU A 147 45.77 -27.70 37.43
C LEU A 147 47.29 -27.63 37.62
N ILE A 148 47.92 -26.47 37.37
CA ILE A 148 49.36 -26.26 37.60
C ILE A 148 49.69 -26.47 39.10
N LEU A 149 48.94 -25.85 40.00
CA LEU A 149 49.15 -25.98 41.45
C LEU A 149 48.94 -27.41 41.94
N ARG A 150 47.88 -28.08 41.48
CA ARG A 150 47.57 -29.47 41.80
C ARG A 150 48.68 -30.40 41.32
N TYR A 151 49.16 -30.18 40.10
CA TYR A 151 50.27 -30.95 39.53
C TYR A 151 51.56 -30.77 40.35
N ARG A 152 51.89 -29.52 40.73
CA ARG A 152 53.05 -29.24 41.61
C ARG A 152 52.92 -29.90 42.98
N ARG A 153 51.75 -29.87 43.62
CA ARG A 153 51.52 -30.54 44.93
C ARG A 153 51.71 -32.04 44.82
N LYS A 154 51.14 -32.70 43.80
CA LYS A 154 51.32 -34.14 43.58
C LYS A 154 52.78 -34.51 43.34
N LYS A 155 53.53 -33.70 42.57
CA LYS A 155 54.97 -33.95 42.33
C LYS A 155 55.79 -33.83 43.62
N LYS A 156 55.47 -32.88 44.50
CA LYS A 156 56.12 -32.78 45.83
C LYS A 156 55.84 -34.02 46.69
N MET A 157 54.61 -34.53 46.72
CA MET A 157 54.27 -35.72 47.51
C MET A 157 54.92 -37.01 47.00
N LYS A 158 55.03 -37.18 45.67
CA LYS A 158 55.74 -38.34 45.09
C LYS A 158 57.22 -38.36 45.48
N LYS A 159 57.89 -37.20 45.48
CA LYS A 159 59.29 -37.10 45.94
C LYS A 159 59.42 -37.48 47.42
N LYS A 160 58.52 -37.00 48.28
CA LYS A 160 58.55 -37.34 49.73
C LYS A 160 58.44 -38.84 49.99
N LEU A 161 57.58 -39.55 49.27
CA LEU A 161 57.46 -41.02 49.41
C LEU A 161 58.74 -41.76 49.01
N GLN A 162 59.45 -41.31 47.97
CA GLN A 162 60.73 -41.90 47.59
C GLN A 162 61.81 -41.66 48.65
N TYR A 163 61.85 -40.47 49.25
CA TYR A 163 62.78 -40.20 50.35
C TYR A 163 62.52 -41.06 51.60
N ILE A 164 61.25 -41.29 51.96
CA ILE A 164 60.91 -42.17 53.10
C ILE A 164 61.37 -43.60 52.83
N LYS A 165 61.16 -44.11 51.61
CA LYS A 165 61.61 -45.46 51.24
C LYS A 165 63.12 -45.64 51.26
N LEU A 166 63.89 -44.62 50.85
CA LEU A 166 65.36 -44.67 50.88
C LEU A 166 65.97 -44.61 52.28
N LEU A 167 65.18 -44.23 53.30
CA LEU A 167 65.61 -44.12 54.70
C LEU A 167 65.20 -45.32 55.55
N ASP A 168 64.33 -46.19 55.02
CA ASP A 168 63.76 -47.36 55.71
C ASP A 168 64.51 -48.65 55.35
N GLU A 169 65.54 -48.54 54.48
CA GLU A 169 66.42 -49.62 54.01
C GLU A 169 67.85 -49.36 54.49
#